data_AF-A0A956QL55-F1
#
_entry.id   AF-A0A956QL55-F1
#
_cell.length_a   1.000
_cell.length_b   1.000
_cell.length_c   1.000
_cell.angle_alpha   90.00
_cell.angle_beta   90.00
_cell.angle_gamma   90.00
#
_symmetry.space_group_name_H-M   'P 1'
#
loop_
_entity.id
_entity.type
_entity.pdbx_description
1 polymer ?
#
loop_
_entity_poly.entity_id
_entity_poly.type
_entity_poly.pdbx_seq_one_letter_code
_entity_poly.pdbx_strand_id
1 'polypeptide(L)'
;RVFELPTPVMVAVTSRIKILGRMDLAEKRRPQDGRIKTLSPTGREVEMRLSTMPTAFGEKVVMRIFDPDIVVKDFKALGFNEREAKIWLELIDRPHGIVLVTGPTGSGKTTTLYSTLKFLARPELNVCTVEDPIEMVTPDFNQMQVQPQLDLGFAEGVRTLLRQDPDIIMV
;
A
#
# COMPACT_ATOMS: atom_id res chain seq x y z
N ARG A 1 10.63 -5.77 -22.04
CA ARG A 1 12.00 -5.72 -22.60
C ARG A 1 12.97 -5.71 -21.44
N VAL A 2 13.96 -6.60 -21.43
CA VAL A 2 15.06 -6.57 -20.44
C VAL A 2 16.17 -5.72 -21.05
N PHE A 3 16.61 -4.69 -20.33
CA PHE A 3 17.77 -3.89 -20.72
C PHE A 3 18.99 -4.44 -20.00
N GLU A 4 20.00 -4.84 -20.77
CA GLU A 4 21.29 -5.27 -20.21
C GLU A 4 22.26 -4.09 -20.23
N LEU A 5 22.89 -3.83 -19.10
CA LEU A 5 23.86 -2.76 -18.91
C LEU A 5 25.20 -3.36 -18.46
N PRO A 6 26.34 -2.82 -18.92
CA PRO A 6 27.65 -3.24 -18.42
C PRO A 6 27.78 -3.07 -16.90
N THR A 7 28.50 -3.97 -16.24
CA THR A 7 28.68 -3.95 -14.77
C THR A 7 29.14 -2.60 -14.21
N PRO A 8 30.11 -1.88 -14.81
CA PRO A 8 30.51 -0.55 -14.32
C PRO A 8 29.36 0.47 -14.34
N VAL A 9 28.48 0.39 -15.34
CA VAL A 9 27.29 1.25 -15.46
C VAL A 9 26.27 0.88 -14.38
N MET A 10 26.06 -0.41 -14.11
CA MET A 10 25.17 -0.87 -13.03
C MET A 10 25.56 -0.32 -11.65
N VAL A 11 26.86 -0.21 -11.37
CA VAL A 11 27.37 0.37 -10.11
C VAL A 11 27.04 1.87 -10.02
N ALA A 12 27.22 2.62 -11.11
CA ALA A 12 26.88 4.04 -11.16
C ALA A 12 25.35 4.26 -11.03
N VAL A 13 24.55 3.45 -11.72
CA VAL A 13 23.07 3.49 -11.64
C VAL A 13 22.59 3.21 -10.22
N THR A 14 23.10 2.14 -9.60
CA THR A 14 22.76 1.78 -8.21
C THR A 14 23.12 2.90 -7.25
N SER A 15 24.30 3.50 -7.39
CA SER A 15 24.73 4.63 -6.56
C SER A 15 23.80 5.83 -6.72
N ARG A 16 23.37 6.14 -7.95
CA ARG A 16 22.43 7.23 -8.22
C ARG A 16 21.05 6.96 -7.59
N ILE A 17 20.54 5.74 -7.69
CA ILE A 17 19.27 5.34 -7.07
C ILE A 17 19.36 5.46 -5.54
N LYS A 18 20.48 5.02 -4.93
CA LYS A 18 20.71 5.15 -3.49
C LYS A 18 20.70 6.60 -3.03
N ILE A 19 21.35 7.51 -3.76
CA ILE A 19 21.30 8.96 -3.48
C ILE A 19 19.86 9.47 -3.49
N LEU A 20 19.09 9.16 -4.54
CA LEU A 20 17.71 9.62 -4.68
C LEU A 20 16.81 9.08 -3.56
N GLY A 21 17.04 7.83 -3.14
CA GLY A 21 16.35 7.17 -2.05
C GLY A 21 16.83 7.52 -0.64
N ARG A 22 17.81 8.42 -0.50
CA ARG A 22 18.47 8.78 0.77
C ARG A 22 19.09 7.58 1.52
N MET A 23 19.63 6.63 0.78
CA MET A 23 20.33 5.45 1.28
C MET A 23 21.83 5.72 1.43
N ASP A 24 22.50 4.96 2.30
CA ASP A 24 23.95 5.04 2.52
C ASP A 24 24.71 4.38 1.35
N LEU A 25 25.50 5.17 0.61
CA LEU A 25 26.31 4.70 -0.51
C LEU A 25 27.50 3.84 -0.09
N ALA A 26 28.05 4.09 1.10
CA ALA A 26 29.20 3.38 1.61
C ALA A 26 28.80 1.98 2.10
N GLU A 27 27.60 1.84 2.68
CA GLU A 27 27.08 0.55 3.10
C GLU A 27 26.57 -0.26 1.90
N LYS A 28 27.20 -1.40 1.64
CA LYS A 28 26.87 -2.32 0.52
C LYS A 28 26.65 -3.76 0.98
N ARG A 29 26.76 -4.02 2.28
CA ARG A 29 26.75 -5.36 2.90
C ARG A 29 25.44 -5.66 3.62
N ARG A 30 24.57 -4.66 3.77
CA ARG A 30 23.26 -4.79 4.40
C ARG A 30 22.17 -4.36 3.43
N PRO A 31 20.98 -4.99 3.47
CA PRO A 31 19.82 -4.48 2.75
C PRO A 31 19.50 -3.05 3.20
N GLN A 32 19.00 -2.25 2.27
CA GLN A 32 18.56 -0.88 2.55
C GLN A 32 17.23 -0.62 1.86
N ASP A 33 16.34 0.09 2.53
CA ASP A 33 15.08 0.54 1.97
C ASP A 33 15.08 2.06 1.85
N GLY A 34 14.49 2.56 0.78
CA GLY A 34 14.42 3.99 0.51
C GLY A 34 13.12 4.36 -0.19
N ARG A 35 12.86 5.66 -0.27
CA ARG A 35 11.67 6.19 -0.96
C ARG A 35 12.08 7.37 -1.84
N ILE A 36 11.54 7.41 -3.06
CA ILE A 36 11.62 8.57 -3.95
C ILE A 36 10.20 9.08 -4.16
N LYS A 37 9.96 10.35 -3.83
CA LYS A 37 8.76 11.08 -4.27
C LYS A 37 9.15 11.95 -5.48
N THR A 38 8.43 11.80 -6.58
CA THR A 38 8.69 12.55 -7.82
C THR A 38 7.41 12.80 -8.59
N LEU A 39 7.48 13.66 -9.61
CA LEU A 39 6.42 13.81 -10.59
C LEU A 39 6.62 12.82 -11.75
N SER A 40 5.53 12.24 -12.22
CA SER A 40 5.49 11.47 -13.46
C SER A 40 5.70 12.39 -14.66
N PRO A 41 5.98 11.84 -15.87
CA PRO A 41 6.05 12.64 -17.09
C PRO A 41 4.76 13.42 -17.41
N THR A 42 3.62 13.01 -16.84
CA THR A 42 2.32 13.67 -16.98
C THR A 42 2.04 14.66 -15.85
N GLY A 43 3.02 14.96 -14.99
CA GLY A 43 2.91 15.93 -13.90
C GLY A 43 2.22 15.41 -12.63
N ARG A 44 2.04 14.10 -12.47
CA ARG A 44 1.35 13.50 -11.31
C ARG A 44 2.34 13.09 -10.22
N GLU A 45 1.98 13.22 -8.96
CA GLU A 45 2.83 12.71 -7.88
C GLU A 45 2.87 11.18 -7.89
N VAL A 46 4.08 10.63 -7.82
CA VAL A 46 4.35 9.19 -7.77
C VAL A 46 5.37 8.94 -6.67
N GLU A 47 5.11 7.91 -5.85
CA GLU A 47 6.07 7.42 -4.88
C GLU A 47 6.70 6.12 -5.40
N MET A 48 8.01 5.99 -5.27
CA MET A 48 8.72 4.75 -5.57
C MET A 48 9.34 4.22 -4.27
N ARG A 49 8.97 2.99 -3.89
CA ARG A 49 9.62 2.26 -2.81
C ARG A 49 10.81 1.50 -3.38
N LEU A 50 11.98 1.72 -2.80
CA LEU A 50 13.24 1.14 -3.22
C LEU A 50 13.68 0.13 -2.18
N SER A 51 14.26 -0.97 -2.63
CA SER A 51 14.93 -1.94 -1.77
C SER A 51 16.22 -2.40 -2.44
N THR A 52 17.34 -2.33 -1.73
CA THR A 52 18.63 -2.86 -2.16
C THR A 52 19.00 -4.08 -1.31
N MET A 53 19.67 -5.04 -1.94
CA MET A 53 20.15 -6.24 -1.25
C MET A 53 21.53 -6.63 -1.79
N PRO A 54 22.51 -6.95 -0.92
CA PRO A 54 23.80 -7.48 -1.36
C PRO A 54 23.62 -8.83 -2.07
N THR A 55 24.39 -9.04 -3.13
CA THR A 55 24.48 -10.29 -3.88
C THR A 55 25.95 -10.60 -4.16
N ALA A 56 26.25 -11.81 -4.67
CA ALA A 56 27.61 -12.21 -5.00
C ALA A 56 28.32 -11.28 -6.02
N PHE A 57 27.56 -10.58 -6.86
CA PHE A 57 28.09 -9.75 -7.95
C PHE A 57 27.77 -8.26 -7.82
N GLY A 58 27.44 -7.79 -6.60
CA GLY A 58 27.07 -6.40 -6.32
C GLY A 58 25.72 -6.28 -5.65
N GLU A 59 25.07 -5.13 -5.77
CA GLU A 59 23.75 -4.90 -5.16
C GLU A 59 22.63 -5.17 -6.17
N LYS A 60 21.61 -5.93 -5.76
CA LYS A 60 20.32 -6.00 -6.44
C LYS A 60 19.48 -4.83 -5.98
N VAL A 61 18.91 -4.07 -6.92
CA VAL A 61 17.97 -2.99 -6.63
C VAL A 61 16.59 -3.35 -7.19
N VAL A 62 15.56 -3.23 -6.35
CA VAL A 62 14.16 -3.35 -6.76
C VAL A 62 13.48 -2.01 -6.50
N MET A 63 12.73 -1.53 -7.50
CA MET A 63 11.90 -0.34 -7.38
C MET A 63 10.45 -0.74 -7.62
N ARG A 64 9.58 -0.41 -6.68
CA ARG A 64 8.13 -0.56 -6.82
C ARG A 64 7.53 0.83 -6.99
N ILE A 65 6.95 1.07 -8.15
CA ILE A 65 6.22 2.31 -8.45
C ILE A 65 4.85 2.20 -7.80
N PHE A 66 4.49 3.21 -7.03
CA PHE A 66 3.20 3.35 -6.39
C PHE A 66 2.47 4.54 -7.01
N ASP A 67 1.38 4.24 -7.70
CA ASP A 67 0.47 5.24 -8.28
C ASP A 67 -0.77 5.34 -7.38
N PRO A 68 -0.97 6.46 -6.66
CA PRO A 68 -2.08 6.62 -5.73
C PRO A 68 -3.45 6.54 -6.43
N ASP A 69 -3.54 6.91 -7.72
CA ASP A 69 -4.81 6.91 -8.45
C ASP A 69 -5.30 5.50 -8.82
N ILE A 70 -4.40 4.50 -8.85
CA ILE A 70 -4.76 3.11 -9.19
C ILE A 70 -5.48 2.40 -8.04
N VAL A 71 -5.30 2.88 -6.81
CA VAL A 71 -5.73 2.18 -5.60
C VAL A 71 -7.26 2.16 -5.47
N VAL A 72 -7.95 3.18 -5.99
CA VAL A 72 -9.40 3.30 -5.85
C VAL A 72 -10.07 3.31 -7.21
N LYS A 73 -10.81 2.24 -7.48
CA LYS A 73 -11.75 2.18 -8.60
C LYS A 73 -13.18 2.44 -8.10
N ASP A 74 -14.05 2.90 -8.98
CA ASP A 74 -15.50 2.78 -8.74
C ASP A 74 -15.81 1.30 -8.42
N PHE A 75 -16.69 1.05 -7.47
CA PHE A 75 -17.11 -0.30 -7.08
C PHE A 75 -17.55 -1.11 -8.30
N LYS A 76 -18.23 -0.48 -9.27
CA LYS A 76 -18.64 -1.11 -10.54
C LYS A 76 -17.46 -1.53 -11.42
N ALA A 77 -16.31 -0.90 -11.26
CA ALA A 77 -15.09 -1.15 -12.02
C ALA A 77 -14.15 -2.17 -11.35
N LEU A 78 -14.58 -2.82 -10.24
CA LEU A 78 -13.83 -3.91 -9.60
C LEU A 78 -13.82 -5.20 -10.42
N GLY A 79 -14.72 -5.34 -11.41
CA GLY A 79 -14.77 -6.50 -12.31
C GLY A 79 -15.60 -7.68 -11.79
N PHE A 80 -16.42 -7.47 -10.76
CA PHE A 80 -17.44 -8.45 -10.36
C PHE A 80 -18.46 -8.66 -11.48
N ASN A 81 -18.87 -9.91 -11.69
CA ASN A 81 -20.10 -10.16 -12.44
C ASN A 81 -21.34 -9.79 -11.60
N GLU A 82 -22.52 -9.71 -12.23
CA GLU A 82 -23.75 -9.26 -11.55
C GLU A 82 -24.08 -10.09 -10.29
N ARG A 83 -23.85 -11.41 -10.35
CA ARG A 83 -24.11 -12.31 -9.21
C ARG A 83 -23.14 -12.04 -8.07
N GLU A 84 -21.85 -11.93 -8.35
CA GLU A 84 -20.81 -11.63 -7.36
C GLU A 84 -21.01 -10.26 -6.73
N ALA A 85 -21.33 -9.25 -7.54
CA ALA A 85 -21.60 -7.90 -7.07
C ALA A 85 -22.79 -7.90 -6.10
N LYS A 86 -23.87 -8.64 -6.41
CA LYS A 86 -25.03 -8.76 -5.52
C LYS A 86 -24.66 -9.41 -4.19
N ILE A 87 -23.93 -10.53 -4.23
CA ILE A 87 -23.47 -11.23 -3.01
C ILE A 87 -22.57 -10.30 -2.17
N TRP A 88 -21.65 -9.58 -2.81
CA TRP A 88 -20.76 -8.65 -2.13
C TRP A 88 -21.54 -7.52 -1.46
N LEU A 89 -22.48 -6.89 -2.18
CA LEU A 89 -23.35 -5.85 -1.64
C LEU A 89 -24.17 -6.35 -0.45
N GLU A 90 -24.75 -7.55 -0.53
CA GLU A 90 -25.47 -8.17 0.58
C GLU A 90 -24.59 -8.48 1.80
N LEU A 91 -23.30 -8.74 1.61
CA LEU A 91 -22.35 -8.96 2.71
C LEU A 91 -21.98 -7.67 3.42
N ILE A 92 -21.71 -6.61 2.65
CA ILE A 92 -21.24 -5.33 3.19
C ILE A 92 -22.36 -4.45 3.75
N ASP A 93 -23.62 -4.74 3.39
CA ASP A 93 -24.81 -4.06 3.94
C ASP A 93 -25.25 -4.63 5.30
N ARG A 94 -24.62 -5.72 5.78
CA ARG A 94 -24.94 -6.29 7.08
C ARG A 94 -24.50 -5.33 8.20
N PRO A 95 -25.31 -5.15 9.25
CA PRO A 95 -24.99 -4.21 10.34
C PRO A 95 -23.77 -4.63 11.16
N HIS A 96 -23.43 -5.91 11.17
CA HIS A 96 -22.23 -6.43 11.83
C HIS A 96 -21.80 -7.76 11.20
N GLY A 97 -20.50 -8.03 11.24
CA GLY A 97 -19.91 -9.28 10.75
C GLY A 97 -18.45 -9.11 10.40
N ILE A 98 -17.82 -10.20 9.97
CA ILE A 98 -16.43 -10.19 9.48
C ILE A 98 -16.46 -10.64 8.03
N VAL A 99 -15.90 -9.81 7.15
CA VAL A 99 -15.67 -10.15 5.73
C VAL A 99 -14.17 -10.37 5.53
N LEU A 100 -13.80 -11.54 5.01
CA LEU A 100 -12.40 -11.90 4.78
C LEU A 100 -12.08 -11.83 3.28
N VAL A 101 -11.13 -10.97 2.92
CA VAL A 101 -10.62 -10.88 1.55
C VAL A 101 -9.27 -11.58 1.48
N THR A 102 -9.22 -12.68 0.73
CA THR A 102 -8.03 -13.54 0.65
C THR A 102 -7.46 -13.57 -0.76
N GLY A 103 -6.18 -13.92 -0.88
CA GLY A 103 -5.47 -14.00 -2.16
C GLY A 103 -3.98 -13.64 -2.04
N PRO A 104 -3.15 -14.00 -3.04
CA PRO A 104 -1.73 -13.71 -3.03
C PRO A 104 -1.43 -12.20 -3.15
N THR A 105 -0.17 -11.81 -2.94
CA THR A 105 0.27 -10.42 -3.16
C THR A 105 -0.03 -9.98 -4.59
N GLY A 106 -0.60 -8.78 -4.76
CA GLY A 106 -0.95 -8.24 -6.08
C GLY A 106 -2.28 -8.73 -6.66
N SER A 107 -3.08 -9.49 -5.92
CA SER A 107 -4.39 -9.96 -6.39
C SER A 107 -5.54 -8.94 -6.30
N GLY A 108 -5.24 -7.67 -5.96
CA GLY A 108 -6.24 -6.60 -5.88
C GLY A 108 -6.99 -6.46 -4.55
N LYS A 109 -6.60 -7.17 -3.48
CA LYS A 109 -7.28 -7.12 -2.16
C LYS A 109 -7.46 -5.70 -1.62
N THR A 110 -6.37 -4.93 -1.57
CA THR A 110 -6.39 -3.55 -1.08
C THR A 110 -7.32 -2.69 -1.92
N THR A 111 -7.28 -2.83 -3.25
CA THR A 111 -8.20 -2.14 -4.17
C THR A 111 -9.65 -2.48 -3.88
N THR A 112 -9.99 -3.77 -3.72
CA THR A 112 -11.35 -4.20 -3.37
C THR A 112 -11.81 -3.63 -2.03
N LEU A 113 -10.97 -3.68 -1.00
CA LEU A 113 -11.28 -3.14 0.33
C LEU A 113 -11.47 -1.62 0.29
N TYR A 114 -10.53 -0.88 -0.30
CA TYR A 114 -10.61 0.58 -0.39
C TYR A 114 -11.82 1.05 -1.21
N SER A 115 -12.09 0.43 -2.36
CA SER A 115 -13.28 0.74 -3.15
C SER A 115 -14.58 0.45 -2.39
N THR A 116 -14.60 -0.61 -1.59
CA THR A 116 -15.74 -0.95 -0.73
C THR A 116 -15.92 0.06 0.41
N LEU A 117 -14.84 0.39 1.14
CA LEU A 117 -14.90 1.38 2.22
C LEU A 117 -15.34 2.74 1.70
N LYS A 118 -14.83 3.18 0.55
CA LYS A 118 -15.25 4.45 -0.06
C LYS A 118 -16.71 4.45 -0.51
N PHE A 119 -17.23 3.31 -0.94
CA PHE A 119 -18.65 3.14 -1.26
C PHE A 119 -19.54 3.22 0.01
N LEU A 120 -19.06 2.69 1.13
CA LEU A 120 -19.77 2.69 2.41
C LEU A 120 -19.59 4.00 3.20
N ALA A 121 -18.48 4.71 2.99
CA ALA A 121 -18.14 5.92 3.74
C ALA A 121 -19.22 6.99 3.54
N ARG A 122 -19.94 7.26 4.63
CA ARG A 122 -20.93 8.33 4.74
C ARG A 122 -20.66 9.10 6.02
N PRO A 123 -20.99 10.40 6.10
CA PRO A 123 -20.71 11.22 7.28
C PRO A 123 -21.29 10.67 8.59
N GLU A 124 -22.34 9.85 8.52
CA GLU A 124 -23.00 9.22 9.66
C GLU A 124 -22.29 7.96 10.16
N LEU A 125 -21.32 7.42 9.42
CA LEU A 125 -20.60 6.20 9.77
C LEU A 125 -19.13 6.50 10.11
N ASN A 126 -18.71 6.08 11.30
CA ASN A 126 -17.32 6.12 11.71
C ASN A 126 -16.55 4.93 11.14
N VAL A 127 -15.91 5.14 10.00
CA VAL A 127 -15.07 4.15 9.33
C VAL A 127 -13.62 4.33 9.77
N CYS A 128 -12.99 3.25 10.24
CA CYS A 128 -11.62 3.24 10.74
C CYS A 128 -10.78 2.11 10.13
N THR A 129 -9.49 2.35 9.88
CA THR A 129 -8.55 1.35 9.32
C THR A 129 -7.29 1.22 10.17
N VAL A 130 -6.70 0.01 10.20
CA VAL A 130 -5.34 -0.25 10.70
C VAL A 130 -4.53 -0.89 9.57
N GLU A 131 -3.42 -0.27 9.17
CA GLU A 131 -2.71 -0.65 7.93
C GLU A 131 -1.19 -0.70 8.10
N ASP A 132 -0.49 -1.52 7.31
CA ASP A 132 0.98 -1.60 7.30
C ASP A 132 1.56 -1.72 5.88
N PRO A 133 1.98 -0.60 5.24
CA PRO A 133 1.67 0.79 5.58
C PRO A 133 0.32 1.22 5.01
N ILE A 134 -0.09 2.46 5.32
CA ILE A 134 -1.21 3.09 4.60
C ILE A 134 -0.80 3.26 3.13
N GLU A 135 -1.58 2.68 2.22
CA GLU A 135 -1.27 2.74 0.80
C GLU A 135 -1.71 4.08 0.19
N MET A 136 -2.91 4.56 0.52
CA MET A 136 -3.41 5.86 0.06
C MET A 136 -4.09 6.60 1.21
N VAL A 137 -3.72 7.87 1.40
CA VAL A 137 -4.37 8.76 2.38
C VAL A 137 -5.66 9.31 1.77
N THR A 138 -6.76 9.20 2.50
CA THR A 138 -8.06 9.78 2.12
C THR A 138 -8.70 10.50 3.30
N PRO A 139 -9.43 11.61 3.07
CA PRO A 139 -10.24 12.24 4.10
C PRO A 139 -11.56 11.48 4.40
N ASP A 140 -11.93 10.49 3.59
CA ASP A 140 -13.23 9.80 3.69
C ASP A 140 -13.37 8.94 4.96
N PHE A 141 -12.26 8.54 5.60
CA PHE A 141 -12.27 7.69 6.79
C PHE A 141 -10.98 7.84 7.61
N ASN A 142 -11.01 7.36 8.86
CA ASN A 142 -9.90 7.48 9.81
C ASN A 142 -8.86 6.36 9.61
N GLN A 143 -7.61 6.71 9.31
CA GLN A 143 -6.57 5.72 8.99
C GLN A 143 -5.44 5.72 10.01
N MET A 144 -5.15 4.55 10.59
CA MET A 144 -4.02 4.33 11.49
C MET A 144 -2.97 3.46 10.81
N GLN A 145 -1.72 3.93 10.76
CA GLN A 145 -0.61 3.09 10.31
C GLN A 145 0.03 2.37 11.50
N VAL A 146 0.37 1.09 11.31
CA VAL A 146 1.22 0.34 12.23
C VAL A 146 2.58 1.03 12.37
N GLN A 147 3.04 1.18 13.62
CA GLN A 147 4.31 1.80 13.96
C GLN A 147 5.09 0.88 14.92
N PRO A 148 5.85 -0.09 14.38
CA PRO A 148 6.56 -1.06 15.20
C PRO A 148 7.60 -0.42 16.13
N GLN A 149 8.14 0.75 15.79
CA GLN A 149 9.12 1.44 16.65
C GLN A 149 8.50 2.05 17.92
N LEU A 150 7.17 2.18 17.97
CA LEU A 150 6.42 2.70 19.12
C LEU A 150 5.58 1.61 19.81
N ASP A 151 5.84 0.34 19.51
CA ASP A 151 5.03 -0.79 19.98
C ASP A 151 3.53 -0.67 19.62
N LEU A 152 3.21 0.05 18.53
CA LEU A 152 1.85 0.23 18.02
C LEU A 152 1.60 -0.73 16.85
N GLY A 153 1.18 -1.97 17.17
CA GLY A 153 0.87 -3.03 16.22
C GLY A 153 -0.62 -3.12 15.82
N PHE A 154 -0.96 -4.13 15.02
CA PHE A 154 -2.34 -4.41 14.61
C PHE A 154 -3.26 -4.66 15.82
N ALA A 155 -2.82 -5.45 16.80
CA ALA A 155 -3.64 -5.80 17.97
C ALA A 155 -3.94 -4.57 18.83
N GLU A 156 -2.92 -3.74 19.07
CA GLU A 156 -3.02 -2.48 19.82
C GLU A 156 -3.90 -1.48 19.08
N GLY A 157 -3.77 -1.42 17.75
CA GLY A 157 -4.61 -0.63 16.87
C GLY A 157 -6.08 -0.99 16.97
N VAL A 158 -6.42 -2.26 16.75
CA VAL A 158 -7.81 -2.75 16.84
C VAL A 158 -8.39 -2.51 18.23
N ARG A 159 -7.65 -2.80 19.31
CA ARG A 159 -8.10 -2.51 20.68
C ARG A 159 -8.40 -1.03 20.88
N THR A 160 -7.62 -0.15 20.26
CA THR A 160 -7.82 1.30 20.32
C THR A 160 -9.05 1.73 19.54
N LEU A 161 -9.20 1.25 18.31
CA LEU A 161 -10.37 1.54 17.48
C LEU A 161 -11.67 1.11 18.15
N LEU A 162 -11.71 -0.04 18.84
CA LEU A 162 -12.91 -0.47 19.59
C LEU A 162 -13.37 0.51 20.68
N ARG A 163 -12.52 1.48 21.10
CA ARG A 163 -12.86 2.56 22.04
C ARG A 163 -13.10 3.90 21.34
N GLN A 164 -13.16 3.93 20.02
CA GLN A 164 -13.40 5.12 19.20
C GLN A 164 -14.82 5.16 18.65
N ASP A 165 -15.73 4.30 19.14
CA ASP A 165 -17.10 4.17 18.62
C ASP A 165 -17.15 3.91 17.09
N PRO A 166 -16.45 2.88 16.57
CA PRO A 166 -16.38 2.63 15.13
C PRO A 166 -17.61 1.85 14.65
N ASP A 167 -18.14 2.22 13.49
CA ASP A 167 -19.17 1.45 12.79
C ASP A 167 -18.54 0.39 11.88
N ILE A 168 -17.43 0.72 11.22
CA ILE A 168 -16.71 -0.16 10.30
C ILE A 168 -15.23 -0.15 10.62
N ILE A 169 -14.64 -1.33 10.78
CA ILE A 169 -13.19 -1.51 10.99
C ILE A 169 -12.60 -2.32 9.83
N MET A 170 -11.55 -1.80 9.20
CA MET A 170 -10.69 -2.55 8.29
C MET A 170 -9.33 -2.81 8.95
N VAL A 171 -8.82 -4.02 8.76
CA VAL A 171 -7.54 -4.51 9.28
C VAL A 171 -6.75 -5.12 8.13
#